data_AF-A0A6H5G1K0-F1
#
_entry.id   AF-A0A6H5G1K0-F1
#
_cell.length_a   1.000
_cell.length_b   1.000
_cell.length_c   1.000
_cell.angle_alpha   90.00
_cell.angle_beta   90.00
_cell.angle_gamma   90.00
#
_symmetry.space_group_name_H-M   'P 1'
#
loop_
_entity.id
_entity.type
_entity.pdbx_description
1 polymer ?
#
loop_
_entity_poly.entity_id
_entity_poly.type
_entity_poly.pdbx_seq_one_letter_code
_entity_poly.pdbx_strand_id
1 'polypeptide(L)' 'MAEDPFDQFEEDETEALPLTGRRRLFSKELRCMMYGFGDDQNPYTESVDLLEDLVIEYVTDMGRIEIDERLQWFIFE' A
#
# COMPACT_ATOMS: atom_id res chain seq x y z
N MET A 1 3.72 -26.59 -17.05
CA MET A 1 4.19 -25.86 -15.86
C MET A 1 3.21 -24.73 -15.72
N ALA A 2 2.48 -24.64 -14.60
CA ALA A 2 1.63 -23.47 -14.37
C ALA A 2 2.60 -22.32 -14.08
N GLU A 3 2.63 -21.35 -14.96
CA GLU A 3 3.41 -20.13 -14.75
C GLU A 3 2.82 -19.46 -13.51
N ASP A 4 3.63 -19.30 -12.48
CA ASP A 4 3.17 -18.73 -11.22
C ASP A 4 2.89 -17.25 -11.47
N PRO A 5 1.65 -16.76 -11.26
CA PRO A 5 1.31 -15.35 -11.43
C PRO A 5 2.25 -14.40 -10.69
N PHE A 6 2.93 -14.86 -9.63
CA PHE A 6 3.89 -14.08 -8.85
C PHE A 6 5.16 -13.70 -9.61
N ASP A 7 5.62 -14.50 -10.58
CA ASP A 7 6.86 -14.20 -11.32
C ASP A 7 6.69 -12.97 -12.23
N GLN A 8 5.47 -12.72 -12.72
CA GLN A 8 5.21 -11.60 -13.63
C GLN A 8 5.25 -10.23 -12.92
N PHE A 9 4.95 -10.18 -11.62
CA PHE A 9 5.02 -8.94 -10.84
C PHE A 9 6.44 -8.61 -10.38
N GLU A 10 7.32 -9.61 -10.21
CA GLU A 10 8.73 -9.39 -9.88
C GLU A 10 9.47 -8.71 -11.04
N GLU A 11 9.19 -9.10 -12.29
CA GLU A 11 9.90 -8.60 -13.47
C GLU A 11 9.57 -7.13 -13.80
N ASP A 12 8.32 -6.70 -13.57
CA ASP A 12 7.86 -5.33 -13.86
C ASP A 12 8.31 -4.30 -12.78
N GLU A 13 8.68 -4.76 -11.59
CA GLU A 13 9.14 -3.91 -10.49
C GLU A 13 10.62 -3.53 -10.62
N THR A 14 11.43 -4.38 -11.27
CA THR A 14 12.85 -4.11 -11.53
C THR A 14 13.12 -2.95 -12.51
N GLU A 15 12.14 -2.57 -13.33
CA GLU A 15 12.27 -1.49 -14.34
C GLU A 15 11.64 -0.15 -13.90
N ALA A 16 10.94 -0.11 -12.76
CA ALA A 16 10.36 1.11 -12.23
C ALA A 16 11.44 1.99 -11.56
N LEU A 17 12.09 2.83 -12.36
CA LEU A 17 12.93 3.93 -11.87
C LEU A 17 12.21 4.69 -10.74
N PRO A 18 12.95 5.22 -9.72
CA PRO A 18 12.35 5.92 -8.60
C PRO A 18 11.81 7.28 -9.06
N LEU A 19 10.68 7.25 -9.75
CA LEU A 19 9.92 8.42 -10.11
C LEU A 19 9.38 8.99 -8.80
N THR A 20 10.07 10.01 -8.31
CA THR A 20 9.57 10.99 -7.33
C THR A 20 9.67 10.64 -5.84
N GLY A 21 10.76 10.02 -5.36
CA GLY A 21 11.20 10.15 -3.94
C GLY A 21 10.26 9.62 -2.83
N ARG A 22 9.04 9.19 -3.15
CA ARG A 22 8.18 8.35 -2.33
C ARG A 22 8.56 6.91 -2.63
N ARG A 23 9.12 6.24 -1.63
CA ARG A 23 9.37 4.79 -1.71
C ARG A 23 7.99 4.13 -1.86
N ARG A 24 7.80 3.39 -2.95
CA ARG A 24 6.73 2.42 -3.10
C ARG A 24 6.98 1.31 -2.08
N LEU A 25 6.32 1.40 -0.93
CA LEU A 25 6.56 0.53 0.22
C LEU A 25 5.71 -0.74 0.15
N PHE A 26 4.53 -0.65 -0.48
CA PHE A 26 3.54 -1.73 -0.46
C PHE A 26 2.97 -2.08 -1.84
N SER A 27 3.51 -1.54 -2.93
CA SER A 27 2.85 -1.66 -4.24
C SER A 27 2.71 -3.13 -4.71
N LYS A 28 3.65 -4.02 -4.37
CA LYS A 28 3.59 -5.45 -4.71
C LYS A 28 2.50 -6.16 -3.91
N GLU A 29 2.51 -5.98 -2.60
CA GLU A 29 1.55 -6.58 -1.67
C GLU A 29 0.14 -6.08 -1.95
N LEU A 30 0.00 -4.81 -2.32
CA LEU A 30 -1.27 -4.18 -2.63
C LEU A 30 -1.87 -4.75 -3.92
N ARG A 31 -1.06 -4.99 -4.95
CA ARG A 31 -1.50 -5.69 -6.18
C ARG A 31 -2.03 -7.09 -5.88
N CYS A 32 -1.30 -7.87 -5.08
CA CYS A 32 -1.76 -9.20 -4.66
C CYS A 32 -3.07 -9.12 -3.87
N MET A 33 -3.21 -8.12 -3.00
CA MET A 33 -4.41 -7.91 -2.20
C MET A 33 -5.61 -7.52 -3.07
N MET A 34 -5.43 -6.61 -4.04
CA MET A 34 -6.46 -6.20 -4.99
C MET A 34 -6.97 -7.40 -5.80
N TYR A 35 -6.06 -8.23 -6.30
CA TYR A 35 -6.42 -9.49 -6.96
C TYR A 35 -7.17 -10.45 -6.01
N GLY A 36 -6.73 -10.57 -4.76
CA GLY A 36 -7.42 -11.36 -3.73
C GLY A 36 -8.83 -10.87 -3.41
N PHE A 37 -9.11 -9.58 -3.60
CA PHE A 37 -10.44 -8.97 -3.47
C PHE A 37 -11.28 -9.05 -4.76
N GLY A 38 -10.74 -9.60 -5.84
CA GLY A 38 -11.43 -9.83 -7.11
C GLY A 38 -11.20 -8.77 -8.18
N ASP A 39 -10.17 -7.93 -8.03
CA ASP A 39 -9.71 -7.04 -9.10
C ASP A 39 -8.93 -7.82 -10.19
N ASP A 40 -8.57 -7.15 -11.27
CA ASP A 40 -7.77 -7.73 -12.35
C ASP A 40 -6.39 -8.19 -11.85
N GLN A 41 -5.80 -9.18 -12.53
CA GLN A 41 -4.44 -9.64 -12.22
C GLN A 41 -3.40 -8.53 -12.47
N ASN A 42 -3.62 -7.61 -13.41
CA ASN A 42 -2.72 -6.49 -13.64
C ASN A 42 -3.46 -5.14 -13.49
N PRO A 43 -3.75 -4.71 -12.24
CA PRO A 43 -4.45 -3.46 -12.00
C PRO A 43 -3.59 -2.27 -12.43
N TYR A 44 -4.24 -1.16 -12.80
CA TYR A 44 -3.55 0.05 -13.24
C TYR A 44 -2.59 0.57 -12.16
N THR A 45 -1.38 0.95 -12.55
CA THR A 45 -0.35 1.49 -11.65
C THR A 45 -0.85 2.72 -10.89
N GLU A 46 -1.63 3.58 -11.55
CA GLU A 46 -2.27 4.74 -10.92
C GLU A 46 -3.26 4.35 -9.81
N SER A 47 -4.01 3.25 -10.00
CA SER A 47 -4.94 2.75 -8.99
C SER A 47 -4.20 2.17 -7.78
N VAL A 48 -3.10 1.46 -8.01
CA VAL A 48 -2.23 0.94 -6.94
C VAL A 48 -1.59 2.09 -6.17
N ASP A 49 -1.05 3.09 -6.88
CA ASP A 49 -0.41 4.27 -6.26
C ASP A 49 -1.43 5.08 -5.42
N LEU A 50 -2.66 5.28 -5.93
CA LEU A 50 -3.74 5.94 -5.19
C LEU A 50 -4.10 5.16 -3.91
N LEU A 51 -4.21 3.83 -4.02
CA LEU A 51 -4.61 2.98 -2.91
C LEU A 51 -3.49 2.89 -1.86
N GLU A 52 -2.23 2.97 -2.28
CA GLU A 52 -1.08 3.11 -1.38
C GLU A 52 -1.14 4.43 -0.60
N ASP A 53 -1.40 5.56 -1.27
CA ASP A 53 -1.57 6.86 -0.61
C ASP A 53 -2.74 6.82 0.40
N LEU A 54 -3.88 6.21 0.03
CA LEU A 54 -5.06 6.07 0.90
C LEU A 54 -4.79 5.22 2.15
N VAL A 55 -4.09 4.09 1.98
CA VAL A 55 -3.75 3.19 3.09
C VAL A 55 -2.77 3.87 4.05
N ILE A 56 -1.78 4.60 3.53
CA ILE A 56 -0.84 5.37 4.35
C ILE A 56 -1.59 6.44 5.15
N GLU A 57 -2.49 7.19 4.50
CA GLU A 57 -3.33 8.18 5.18
C GLU A 57 -4.16 7.53 6.29
N TYR A 58 -4.86 6.45 5.97
CA TYR A 58 -5.70 5.72 6.93
C TYR A 58 -4.91 5.23 8.15
N VAL A 59 -3.78 4.55 7.95
CA VAL A 59 -2.96 4.04 9.07
C VAL A 59 -2.38 5.18 9.89
N THR A 60 -1.95 6.26 9.24
CA THR A 60 -1.38 7.42 9.93
C THR A 60 -2.45 8.13 10.77
N ASP A 61 -3.65 8.29 10.23
CA ASP A 61 -4.76 8.92 10.95
C ASP A 61 -5.28 8.05 12.09
N MET A 62 -5.38 6.73 11.88
CA MET A 62 -5.71 5.80 12.97
C MET A 62 -4.67 5.88 14.10
N GLY A 63 -3.38 5.94 13.76
CA GLY A 63 -2.30 6.12 14.75
C GLY A 63 -2.33 7.47 15.47
N ARG A 64 -2.68 8.55 14.75
CA ARG A 64 -2.87 9.88 15.36
C ARG A 64 -4.04 9.89 16.33
N ILE A 65 -5.18 9.35 15.93
CA ILE A 65 -6.39 9.29 16.77
C ILE A 65 -6.08 8.52 18.06
N GLU A 66 -5.45 7.35 17.96
CA GLU A 66 -5.14 6.53 19.13
C GLU A 66 -4.11 7.18 20.07
N ILE A 67 -3.10 7.88 19.53
CA ILE A 67 -2.10 8.59 20.35
C ILE A 67 -2.71 9.86 20.98
N ASP A 68 -3.56 10.59 20.26
CA ASP A 68 -4.14 11.85 20.74
C ASP A 68 -5.17 11.62 21.86
N GLU A 69 -6.06 10.62 21.73
CA GLU A 69 -6.96 10.24 22.82
C GLU A 69 -6.15 9.86 24.08
N ARG A 70 -5.06 9.11 23.91
CA ARG A 70 -4.24 8.63 25.02
C ARG A 70 -3.42 9.75 25.69
N LEU A 71 -3.01 10.78 24.94
CA LEU A 71 -2.35 11.96 25.49
C LEU A 71 -3.32 12.91 26.17
N GLN A 72 -4.54 13.09 25.65
CA GLN A 72 -5.56 13.88 26.36
C GLN A 72 -5.91 13.25 27.71
N TRP A 73 -6.09 11.92 27.77
CA TRP A 73 -6.29 11.23 29.04
C TRP A 73 -5.10 11.42 30.00
N PHE A 74 -3.86 11.36 29.52
CA PHE A 74 -2.68 11.55 30.39
C PHE A 74 -2.47 13.01 30.86
N ILE A 75 -2.97 14.00 30.12
CA ILE A 75 -2.89 15.42 30.51
C ILE A 75 -4.03 15.81 31.47
N PHE A 76 -5.19 15.14 31.39
CA PHE A 76 -6.36 15.42 32.22
C PHE A 76 -6.53 14.49 33.45
N GLU A 77 -5.59 13.57 33.68
CA GLU A 77 -5.42 12.77 34.92
C GLU A 77 -4.25 13.32 35.76
#